data_AF-D3L8A5-F1
#
_entry.id   AF-D3L8A5-F1
#
_cell.length_a   1.000
_cell.length_b   1.000
_cell.length_c   1.000
_cell.angle_alpha   90.00
_cell.angle_beta   90.00
_cell.angle_gamma   90.00
#
_symmetry.space_group_name_H-M   'P 1'
#
loop_
_entity.id
_entity.type
_entity.pdbx_description
1 polymer ?
#
loop_
_entity_poly.entity_id
_entity_poly.type
_entity_poly.pdbx_seq_one_letter_code
_entity_poly.pdbx_strand_id
1 'polypeptide(L)'
;MMEKNKKLGLFYGVLGPFLWGTNGVVTQYLLKVVDINVNWLLSVRLLFAGTALILYVFLTDRKNLFRLLANKQVYFQMIIFIIFGDFLSQYTYIIAIAKSNAALATILTSLNPVFVIFFYVFLQKRVPQRIDVISVFVALLGTFLLVTHGSFNHLEISPAGLFWGLLAAAVYAFGTIYPIGLIGEYGPLPVTAISLFVSGIAFNFYRPFLSRCQRCH
;
A
#
# COMPACT_ATOMS: atom_id res chain seq x y z
N MET A 1 -26.82 -18.91 -7.49
CA MET A 1 -26.00 -18.15 -6.52
C MET A 1 -24.66 -17.64 -7.08
N MET A 2 -24.03 -18.28 -8.09
CA MET A 2 -22.75 -17.80 -8.66
C MET A 2 -22.82 -16.45 -9.41
N GLU A 3 -23.94 -16.10 -10.05
CA GLU A 3 -24.07 -14.83 -10.82
C GLU A 3 -24.08 -13.58 -9.92
N LYS A 4 -24.76 -13.63 -8.78
CA LYS A 4 -24.82 -12.52 -7.81
C LYS A 4 -23.43 -12.20 -7.26
N ASN A 5 -22.62 -13.24 -7.03
CA ASN A 5 -21.24 -13.12 -6.55
C ASN A 5 -20.29 -12.60 -7.64
N LYS A 6 -20.52 -12.91 -8.92
CA LYS A 6 -19.74 -12.34 -10.04
C LYS A 6 -19.99 -10.84 -10.21
N LYS A 7 -21.26 -10.39 -10.16
CA LYS A 7 -21.60 -8.95 -10.23
C LYS A 7 -21.04 -8.19 -9.04
N LEU A 8 -21.14 -8.76 -7.83
CA LEU A 8 -20.58 -8.17 -6.62
C LEU A 8 -19.04 -8.11 -6.67
N GLY A 9 -18.39 -9.17 -7.14
CA GLY A 9 -16.94 -9.22 -7.32
C GLY A 9 -16.43 -8.23 -8.36
N LEU A 10 -17.12 -8.10 -9.50
CA LEU A 10 -16.82 -7.08 -10.50
C LEU A 10 -17.02 -5.67 -9.93
N PHE A 11 -18.11 -5.45 -9.19
CA PHE A 11 -18.38 -4.17 -8.55
C PHE A 11 -17.25 -3.77 -7.59
N TYR A 12 -16.83 -4.67 -6.69
CA TYR A 12 -15.69 -4.42 -5.81
C TYR A 12 -14.37 -4.27 -6.58
N GLY A 13 -14.18 -5.01 -7.67
CA GLY A 13 -13.01 -4.94 -8.54
C GLY A 13 -12.86 -3.60 -9.26
N VAL A 14 -13.97 -2.89 -9.53
CA VAL A 14 -13.94 -1.52 -10.10
C VAL A 14 -13.89 -0.46 -9.00
N LEU A 15 -14.68 -0.65 -7.93
CA LEU A 15 -14.79 0.31 -6.84
C LEU A 15 -13.45 0.48 -6.09
N GLY A 16 -12.71 -0.61 -5.88
CA GLY A 16 -11.41 -0.57 -5.18
C GLY A 16 -10.39 0.36 -5.86
N PRO A 17 -10.02 0.10 -7.13
CA PRO A 17 -9.10 0.96 -7.88
C PRO A 17 -9.58 2.41 -8.01
N PHE A 18 -10.90 2.62 -8.19
CA PHE A 18 -11.48 3.96 -8.26
C PHE A 18 -11.29 4.75 -6.95
N LEU A 19 -11.60 4.13 -5.80
CA LEU A 19 -11.40 4.75 -4.49
C LEU A 19 -9.91 4.99 -4.20
N TRP A 20 -9.04 4.07 -4.58
CA TRP A 20 -7.60 4.22 -4.39
C TRP A 20 -7.01 5.35 -5.24
N GLY A 21 -7.42 5.47 -6.50
CA GLY A 21 -7.05 6.59 -7.38
C GLY A 21 -7.53 7.93 -6.84
N THR A 22 -8.79 8.00 -6.40
CA THR A 22 -9.35 9.20 -5.75
C THR A 22 -8.56 9.59 -4.50
N ASN A 23 -8.21 8.62 -3.66
CA ASN A 23 -7.36 8.83 -2.50
C ASN A 23 -5.99 9.43 -2.88
N GLY A 24 -5.38 9.00 -3.99
CA GLY A 24 -4.12 9.55 -4.49
C GLY A 24 -4.22 11.04 -4.84
N VAL A 25 -5.26 11.43 -5.58
CA VAL A 25 -5.50 12.83 -5.98
C VAL A 25 -5.76 13.72 -4.77
N VAL A 26 -6.62 13.28 -3.84
CA VAL A 26 -6.89 14.01 -2.59
C VAL A 26 -5.62 14.13 -1.75
N THR A 27 -4.83 13.06 -1.64
CA THR A 27 -3.54 13.08 -0.93
C THR A 27 -2.61 14.13 -1.55
N GLN A 28 -2.46 14.16 -2.88
CA GLN A 28 -1.64 15.18 -3.54
C GLN A 28 -2.14 16.60 -3.27
N TYR A 29 -3.45 16.83 -3.32
CA TYR A 29 -4.04 18.14 -3.01
C TYR A 29 -3.72 18.57 -1.57
N LEU A 30 -3.91 17.67 -0.60
CA LEU A 30 -3.61 17.94 0.80
C LEU A 30 -2.13 18.24 1.04
N LEU A 31 -1.22 17.55 0.35
CA LEU A 31 0.22 17.76 0.48
C LEU A 31 0.71 19.04 -0.21
N LYS A 32 0.18 19.38 -1.40
CA LYS A 32 0.71 20.48 -2.23
C LYS A 32 -0.04 21.80 -2.08
N VAL A 33 -1.36 21.75 -1.84
CA VAL A 33 -2.20 22.95 -1.77
C VAL A 33 -2.46 23.34 -0.32
N VAL A 34 -2.78 22.36 0.52
CA VAL A 34 -3.05 22.58 1.96
C VAL A 34 -1.76 22.51 2.80
N ASP A 35 -0.62 22.22 2.17
CA ASP A 35 0.71 22.07 2.78
C ASP A 35 0.73 21.19 4.04
N ILE A 36 -0.06 20.11 4.00
CA ILE A 36 -0.13 19.16 5.11
C ILE A 36 1.14 18.31 5.12
N ASN A 37 1.73 18.15 6.31
CA ASN A 37 2.85 17.24 6.48
C ASN A 37 2.45 15.78 6.19
N VAL A 38 3.29 15.09 5.41
CA VAL A 38 3.15 13.66 5.04
C VAL A 38 2.88 12.77 6.25
N ASN A 39 3.61 12.97 7.35
CA ASN A 39 3.51 12.12 8.55
C ASN A 39 2.18 12.32 9.28
N TRP A 40 1.67 13.56 9.32
CA TRP A 40 0.38 13.85 9.94
C TRP A 40 -0.76 13.21 9.16
N LEU A 41 -0.72 13.33 7.83
CA LEU A 41 -1.72 12.71 6.95
C LEU A 41 -1.76 11.19 7.11
N LEU A 42 -0.58 10.54 7.13
CA LEU A 42 -0.47 9.09 7.36
C LEU A 42 -1.03 8.69 8.72
N SER A 43 -0.68 9.41 9.78
CA SER A 43 -1.09 9.11 11.15
C SER A 43 -2.61 9.16 11.31
N VAL A 44 -3.25 10.24 10.83
CA VAL A 44 -4.71 10.40 10.89
C VAL A 44 -5.39 9.32 10.07
N ARG A 45 -4.97 9.12 8.82
CA ARG A 45 -5.56 8.11 7.93
C ARG A 45 -5.52 6.72 8.55
N LEU A 46 -4.38 6.32 9.09
CA LEU A 46 -4.16 4.97 9.61
C LEU A 46 -4.87 4.74 10.94
N LEU A 47 -4.85 5.69 11.86
CA LEU A 47 -5.56 5.56 13.12
C LEU A 47 -7.07 5.50 12.93
N PHE A 48 -7.64 6.37 12.08
CA PHE A 48 -9.08 6.35 11.81
C PHE A 48 -9.50 5.06 11.09
N ALA A 49 -8.78 4.67 10.03
CA ALA A 49 -9.08 3.44 9.31
C ALA A 49 -8.88 2.19 10.18
N GLY A 50 -7.78 2.11 10.92
CA GLY A 50 -7.47 1.00 11.81
C GLY A 50 -8.49 0.86 12.95
N THR A 51 -8.86 1.97 13.59
CA THR A 51 -9.87 1.96 14.66
C THR A 51 -11.24 1.54 14.13
N ALA A 52 -11.69 2.13 13.01
CA ALA A 52 -12.95 1.77 12.39
C ALA A 52 -12.98 0.28 11.98
N LEU A 53 -11.88 -0.23 11.41
CA LEU A 53 -11.80 -1.61 10.98
C LEU A 53 -11.72 -2.58 12.16
N ILE A 54 -11.01 -2.24 13.25
CA ILE A 54 -11.04 -3.03 14.49
C ILE A 54 -12.46 -3.11 15.07
N LEU A 55 -13.19 -1.99 15.12
CA LEU A 55 -14.57 -1.99 15.59
C LEU A 55 -15.46 -2.88 14.70
N TYR A 56 -15.30 -2.78 13.38
CA TYR A 56 -16.03 -3.63 12.44
C TYR A 56 -15.72 -5.13 12.63
N VAL A 57 -14.43 -5.48 12.75
CA VAL A 57 -14.01 -6.87 12.99
C VAL A 57 -14.49 -7.36 14.35
N PHE A 58 -14.51 -6.51 15.37
CA PHE A 58 -15.02 -6.87 16.68
C PHE A 58 -16.50 -7.26 16.64
N LEU A 59 -17.29 -6.65 15.75
CA LEU A 59 -18.71 -6.96 15.56
C LEU A 59 -18.95 -8.16 14.63
N THR A 60 -18.05 -8.42 13.67
CA THR A 60 -18.28 -9.41 12.60
C THR A 60 -17.46 -10.70 12.75
N ASP A 61 -16.20 -10.60 13.16
CA ASP A 61 -15.25 -11.71 13.25
C ASP A 61 -14.36 -11.62 14.50
N ARG A 62 -15.03 -11.44 15.64
CA ARG A 62 -14.39 -11.40 16.96
C ARG A 62 -13.51 -12.62 17.22
N LYS A 63 -13.96 -13.81 16.80
CA LYS A 63 -13.27 -15.08 17.11
C LYS A 63 -11.88 -15.12 16.48
N ASN A 64 -11.76 -14.79 15.20
CA ASN A 64 -10.46 -14.81 14.53
C ASN A 64 -9.54 -13.67 15.00
N LEU A 65 -10.11 -12.51 15.35
CA LEU A 65 -9.36 -11.42 15.97
C LEU A 65 -8.69 -11.85 17.28
N PHE A 66 -9.46 -12.45 18.21
CA PHE A 66 -8.90 -12.93 19.47
C PHE A 66 -7.96 -14.12 19.27
N ARG A 67 -8.21 -15.00 18.29
CA ARG A 67 -7.31 -16.12 17.96
C ARG A 67 -5.95 -15.61 17.45
N LEU A 68 -5.96 -14.59 16.58
CA LEU A 68 -4.74 -13.94 16.09
C LEU A 68 -3.96 -13.29 17.24
N LEU A 69 -4.66 -12.59 18.13
CA LEU A 69 -4.06 -11.96 19.31
C LEU A 69 -3.65 -12.95 20.40
N ALA A 70 -4.22 -14.15 20.48
CA ALA A 70 -3.79 -15.15 21.45
C ALA A 70 -2.52 -15.89 21.00
N ASN A 71 -2.25 -15.93 19.69
CA ASN A 71 -1.15 -16.70 19.14
C ASN A 71 0.18 -15.92 19.13
N LYS A 72 0.98 -16.11 20.19
CA LYS A 72 2.29 -15.49 20.34
C LYS A 72 3.31 -15.89 19.25
N GLN A 73 3.17 -17.05 18.63
CA GLN A 73 4.09 -17.50 17.56
C GLN A 73 3.96 -16.63 16.31
N VAL A 74 2.77 -16.07 16.09
CA VAL A 74 2.44 -15.24 14.93
C VAL A 74 2.90 -13.78 15.12
N TYR A 75 3.21 -13.36 16.34
CA TYR A 75 3.56 -11.97 16.64
C TYR A 75 4.78 -11.49 15.86
N PHE A 76 5.82 -12.32 15.74
CA PHE A 76 7.01 -11.97 14.98
C PHE A 76 6.67 -11.74 13.49
N GLN A 77 5.84 -12.62 12.92
CA GLN A 77 5.38 -12.46 11.54
C GLN A 77 4.52 -11.20 11.38
N MET A 78 3.60 -10.94 12.32
CA MET A 78 2.80 -9.71 12.29
C MET A 78 3.66 -8.46 12.41
N ILE A 79 4.67 -8.43 13.27
CA ILE A 79 5.57 -7.27 13.42
C ILE A 79 6.30 -6.99 12.09
N ILE A 80 6.82 -8.03 11.43
CA ILE A 80 7.45 -7.89 10.12
C ILE A 80 6.44 -7.35 9.10
N PHE A 81 5.23 -7.91 9.07
CA PHE A 81 4.18 -7.46 8.16
C PHE A 81 3.77 -6.00 8.40
N ILE A 82 3.60 -5.61 9.66
CA ILE A 82 3.25 -4.24 10.05
C ILE A 82 4.33 -3.26 9.59
N ILE A 83 5.60 -3.56 9.86
CA ILE A 83 6.71 -2.64 9.57
C ILE A 83 7.03 -2.62 8.06
N PHE A 84 7.29 -3.79 7.48
CA PHE A 84 7.81 -3.90 6.12
C PHE A 84 6.71 -4.05 5.08
N GLY A 85 5.52 -4.55 5.43
CA GLY A 85 4.41 -4.69 4.50
C GLY A 85 3.54 -3.44 4.47
N ASP A 86 2.95 -3.10 5.61
CA ASP A 86 1.93 -2.04 5.68
C ASP A 86 2.53 -0.64 5.88
N PHE A 87 3.33 -0.43 6.93
CA PHE A 87 3.90 0.88 7.24
C PHE A 87 4.78 1.39 6.11
N LEU A 88 5.75 0.58 5.66
CA LEU A 88 6.71 1.02 4.65
C LEU A 88 6.05 1.25 3.30
N SER A 89 5.03 0.46 2.91
CA SER A 89 4.34 0.65 1.62
C SER A 89 3.60 1.98 1.58
N GLN A 90 2.92 2.35 2.67
CA GLN A 90 2.22 3.61 2.76
C GLN A 90 3.17 4.80 2.84
N TYR A 91 4.25 4.69 3.62
CA TYR A 91 5.27 5.73 3.72
C TYR A 91 5.92 6.04 2.36
N THR A 92 6.43 5.01 1.70
CA THR A 92 7.13 5.12 0.41
C THR A 92 6.21 5.67 -0.67
N TYR A 93 4.94 5.23 -0.71
CA TYR A 93 3.95 5.75 -1.64
C TYR A 93 3.69 7.25 -1.43
N ILE A 94 3.39 7.70 -0.22
CA ILE A 94 3.07 9.11 0.02
C ILE A 94 4.30 10.00 -0.19
N ILE A 95 5.52 9.53 0.13
CA ILE A 95 6.74 10.25 -0.22
C ILE A 95 6.95 10.31 -1.73
N ALA A 96 6.67 9.25 -2.47
CA ALA A 96 6.73 9.29 -3.93
C ALA A 96 5.77 10.36 -4.49
N ILE A 97 4.56 10.48 -3.95
CA ILE A 97 3.61 11.56 -4.30
C ILE A 97 4.20 12.93 -3.96
N ALA A 98 4.75 13.09 -2.75
CA ALA A 98 5.30 14.36 -2.28
C ALA A 98 6.52 14.82 -3.10
N LYS A 99 7.39 13.88 -3.52
CA LYS A 99 8.60 14.16 -4.31
C LYS A 99 8.37 14.21 -5.82
N SER A 100 7.21 13.76 -6.29
CA SER A 100 6.81 13.83 -7.70
C SER A 100 5.37 14.30 -7.82
N ASN A 101 4.44 13.42 -8.20
CA ASN A 101 3.00 13.64 -8.19
C ASN A 101 2.28 12.29 -8.02
N ALA A 102 0.97 12.32 -7.78
CA ALA A 102 0.18 11.12 -7.54
C ALA A 102 0.12 10.21 -8.76
N ALA A 103 0.00 10.77 -9.97
CA ALA A 103 -0.08 9.99 -11.19
C ALA A 103 1.18 9.14 -11.38
N LEU A 104 2.37 9.75 -11.32
CA LEU A 104 3.65 9.07 -11.47
C LEU A 104 3.91 8.05 -10.36
N ALA A 105 3.57 8.38 -9.11
CA ALA A 105 3.67 7.43 -8.00
C ALA A 105 2.80 6.19 -8.26
N THR A 106 1.55 6.39 -8.70
CA THR A 106 0.63 5.30 -9.06
C THR A 106 1.18 4.45 -10.20
N ILE A 107 1.71 5.07 -11.25
CA ILE A 107 2.29 4.35 -12.40
C ILE A 107 3.48 3.49 -11.95
N LEU A 108 4.38 4.03 -11.13
CA LEU A 108 5.49 3.24 -10.61
C LEU A 108 5.01 2.08 -9.72
N THR A 109 3.98 2.29 -8.89
CA THR A 109 3.40 1.19 -8.11
C THR A 109 2.67 0.15 -8.99
N SER A 110 2.27 0.50 -10.21
CA SER A 110 1.73 -0.48 -11.17
C SER A 110 2.76 -1.53 -11.61
N LEU A 111 4.06 -1.30 -11.33
CA LEU A 111 5.13 -2.28 -11.47
C LEU A 111 5.13 -3.32 -10.33
N ASN A 112 4.27 -3.20 -9.33
CA ASN A 112 4.14 -4.19 -8.25
C ASN A 112 4.10 -5.65 -8.75
N PRO A 113 3.31 -6.03 -9.78
CA PRO A 113 3.29 -7.40 -10.28
C PRO A 113 4.66 -7.91 -10.75
N VAL A 114 5.51 -7.02 -11.28
CA VAL A 114 6.89 -7.35 -11.66
C VAL A 114 7.68 -7.81 -10.44
N PHE A 115 7.60 -7.06 -9.35
CA PHE A 115 8.26 -7.41 -8.09
C PHE A 115 7.63 -8.66 -7.47
N VAL A 116 6.32 -8.85 -7.58
CA VAL A 116 5.64 -10.08 -7.10
C VAL A 116 6.19 -11.31 -7.82
N ILE A 117 6.28 -11.27 -9.15
CA ILE A 117 6.87 -12.35 -9.96
C ILE A 117 8.32 -12.57 -9.54
N PHE A 118 9.10 -11.50 -9.43
CA PHE A 118 10.51 -11.58 -9.02
C PHE A 118 10.68 -12.25 -7.65
N PHE A 119 9.89 -11.84 -6.65
CA PHE A 119 9.86 -12.48 -5.33
C PHE A 119 9.43 -13.94 -5.42
N TYR A 120 8.42 -14.26 -6.22
CA TYR A 120 7.94 -15.64 -6.37
C TYR A 120 9.00 -16.56 -6.99
N VAL A 121 9.71 -16.09 -8.03
CA VAL A 121 10.83 -16.81 -8.66
C VAL A 121 11.96 -17.02 -7.65
N PHE A 122 12.30 -16.00 -6.86
CA PHE A 122 13.39 -16.08 -5.89
C PHE A 122 13.05 -16.98 -4.70
N LEU A 123 11.86 -16.83 -4.11
CA LEU A 123 11.43 -17.60 -2.93
C LEU A 123 11.05 -19.04 -3.27
N GLN A 124 10.40 -19.29 -4.42
CA GLN A 124 9.93 -20.63 -4.78
C GLN A 124 10.83 -21.35 -5.81
N LYS A 125 11.90 -20.72 -6.29
CA LYS A 125 12.80 -21.25 -7.34
C LYS A 125 12.06 -21.79 -8.57
N ARG A 126 10.89 -21.22 -8.88
CA ARG A 126 10.08 -21.61 -10.06
C ARG A 126 10.42 -20.73 -11.24
N VAL A 127 10.47 -21.33 -12.43
CA VAL A 127 10.70 -20.61 -13.69
C VAL A 127 9.45 -19.77 -14.01
N PRO A 128 9.59 -18.45 -14.25
CA PRO A 128 8.46 -17.59 -14.58
C PRO A 128 7.82 -18.03 -15.91
N GLN A 129 6.51 -17.89 -16.02
CA GLN A 129 5.80 -18.21 -17.26
C GLN A 129 6.09 -17.14 -18.32
N ARG A 130 5.94 -17.49 -19.61
CA ARG A 130 6.17 -16.53 -20.71
C ARG A 130 5.28 -15.28 -20.59
N ILE A 131 4.08 -15.44 -20.04
CA ILE A 131 3.13 -14.33 -19.82
C ILE A 131 3.60 -13.36 -18.73
N ASP A 132 4.32 -13.86 -17.72
CA ASP A 132 4.91 -13.05 -16.67
C ASP A 132 5.96 -12.11 -17.27
N VAL A 133 6.86 -12.65 -18.09
CA VAL A 133 7.92 -11.88 -18.77
C VAL A 133 7.35 -10.80 -19.69
N ILE A 134 6.31 -11.13 -20.46
CA ILE A 134 5.62 -10.16 -21.33
C ILE A 134 4.95 -9.06 -20.49
N SER A 135 4.32 -9.42 -19.38
CA SER A 135 3.66 -8.45 -18.47
C SER A 135 4.68 -7.49 -17.86
N VAL A 136 5.86 -7.98 -17.46
CA VAL A 136 6.97 -7.14 -17.00
C VAL A 136 7.40 -6.17 -18.09
N PHE A 137 7.62 -6.66 -19.31
CA PHE A 137 8.08 -5.83 -20.42
C PHE A 137 7.07 -4.73 -20.76
N VAL A 138 5.77 -5.07 -20.84
CA VAL A 138 4.70 -4.10 -21.11
C VAL A 138 4.60 -3.07 -19.99
N ALA A 139 4.72 -3.48 -18.71
CA ALA A 139 4.65 -2.56 -17.58
C ALA A 139 5.85 -1.58 -17.54
N LEU A 140 7.05 -2.07 -17.85
CA LEU A 140 8.25 -1.23 -17.98
C LEU A 140 8.12 -0.25 -19.15
N LEU A 141 7.67 -0.72 -20.32
CA LEU A 141 7.45 0.12 -21.49
C LEU A 141 6.38 1.19 -21.23
N GLY A 142 5.26 0.80 -20.61
CA GLY A 142 4.18 1.71 -20.23
C GLY A 142 4.66 2.77 -19.23
N THR A 143 5.42 2.37 -18.21
CA THR A 143 6.04 3.30 -17.25
C THR A 143 7.01 4.25 -17.95
N PHE A 144 7.85 3.75 -18.85
CA PHE A 144 8.81 4.56 -19.60
C PHE A 144 8.11 5.62 -20.47
N LEU A 145 7.10 5.22 -21.25
CA LEU A 145 6.31 6.11 -22.10
C LEU A 145 5.61 7.21 -21.29
N LEU A 146 5.06 6.86 -20.12
CA LEU A 146 4.35 7.80 -19.26
C LEU A 146 5.28 8.77 -18.54
N VAL A 147 6.42 8.29 -18.04
CA VAL A 147 7.41 9.14 -17.35
C VAL A 147 8.05 10.13 -18.32
N THR A 148 8.27 9.70 -19.58
CA THR A 148 8.86 10.56 -20.61
C THR A 148 7.84 11.45 -21.32
N HIS A 149 6.53 11.20 -21.16
CA HIS A 149 5.47 11.85 -21.96
C HIS A 149 5.75 11.80 -23.49
N GLY A 150 6.58 10.86 -23.97
CA GLY A 150 7.05 10.81 -25.35
C GLY A 150 8.18 11.78 -25.73
N SER A 151 8.79 12.49 -24.76
CA SER A 151 9.91 13.42 -24.94
C SER A 151 11.13 13.01 -24.11
N PHE A 152 12.29 12.84 -24.77
CA PHE A 152 13.55 12.48 -24.11
C PHE A 152 14.18 13.61 -23.27
N ASN A 153 13.69 14.84 -23.40
CA ASN A 153 14.40 16.04 -22.92
C ASN A 153 13.86 16.64 -21.61
N HIS A 154 12.73 16.17 -21.08
CA HIS A 154 12.20 16.61 -19.78
C HIS A 154 11.58 15.42 -19.02
N LEU A 155 12.34 14.84 -18.10
CA LEU A 155 11.76 13.98 -17.06
C LEU A 155 11.03 14.89 -16.05
N GLU A 156 9.70 14.84 -16.03
CA GLU A 156 8.91 15.52 -14.99
C GLU A 156 9.07 14.85 -13.61
N ILE A 157 9.66 13.65 -13.56
CA ILE A 157 9.91 12.94 -12.33
C ILE A 157 11.25 13.34 -11.71
N SER A 158 11.25 13.69 -10.43
CA SER A 158 12.50 13.84 -9.69
C SER A 158 13.18 12.47 -9.49
N PRO A 159 14.52 12.39 -9.48
CA PRO A 159 15.23 11.14 -9.18
C PRO A 159 14.81 10.52 -7.83
N ALA A 160 14.51 11.37 -6.85
CA ALA A 160 13.95 10.93 -5.58
C ALA A 160 12.57 10.31 -5.73
N GLY A 161 11.67 10.92 -6.51
CA GLY A 161 10.34 10.37 -6.80
C GLY A 161 10.39 9.00 -7.48
N LEU A 162 11.33 8.82 -8.42
CA LEU A 162 11.56 7.52 -9.07
C LEU A 162 12.02 6.46 -8.06
N PHE A 163 13.02 6.77 -7.23
CA PHE A 163 13.52 5.87 -6.20
C PHE A 163 12.41 5.44 -5.23
N TRP A 164 11.67 6.42 -4.67
CA TRP A 164 10.60 6.12 -3.72
C TRP A 164 9.42 5.39 -4.35
N GLY A 165 9.09 5.66 -5.61
CA GLY A 165 8.02 4.94 -6.33
C GLY A 165 8.38 3.49 -6.65
N LEU A 166 9.62 3.23 -7.09
CA LEU A 166 10.11 1.85 -7.30
C LEU A 166 10.21 1.09 -5.98
N LEU A 167 10.69 1.75 -4.93
CA LEU A 167 10.71 1.17 -3.58
C LEU A 167 9.29 0.84 -3.12
N ALA A 168 8.32 1.74 -3.34
CA ALA A 168 6.92 1.47 -3.02
C ALA A 168 6.40 0.24 -3.75
N ALA A 169 6.68 0.10 -5.05
CA ALA A 169 6.26 -1.07 -5.83
C ALA A 169 6.81 -2.39 -5.24
N ALA A 170 8.10 -2.42 -4.87
CA ALA A 170 8.74 -3.57 -4.24
C ALA A 170 8.14 -3.89 -2.86
N VAL A 171 7.94 -2.86 -2.04
CA VAL A 171 7.40 -3.00 -0.68
C VAL A 171 5.93 -3.44 -0.71
N TYR A 172 5.12 -2.90 -1.63
CA TYR A 172 3.76 -3.39 -1.83
C TYR A 172 3.76 -4.85 -2.28
N ALA A 173 4.70 -5.30 -3.12
CA ALA A 173 4.77 -6.69 -3.54
C ALA A 173 5.07 -7.61 -2.34
N PHE A 174 5.99 -7.20 -1.48
CA PHE A 174 6.23 -7.87 -0.20
C PHE A 174 4.96 -7.89 0.67
N GLY A 175 4.28 -6.75 0.83
CA GLY A 175 3.05 -6.61 1.59
C GLY A 175 1.88 -7.44 1.05
N THR A 176 1.88 -7.79 -0.23
CA THR A 176 0.89 -8.69 -0.83
C THR A 176 1.20 -10.17 -0.57
N ILE A 177 2.48 -10.56 -0.67
CA ILE A 177 2.88 -11.98 -0.60
C ILE A 177 3.03 -12.45 0.85
N TYR A 178 3.69 -11.63 1.68
CA TYR A 178 4.08 -12.01 3.03
C TYR A 178 2.89 -12.43 3.93
N PRO A 179 1.75 -11.71 3.97
CA PRO A 179 0.65 -12.07 4.86
C PRO A 179 -0.27 -13.18 4.33
N ILE A 180 -0.01 -13.80 3.16
CA ILE A 180 -0.92 -14.79 2.55
C ILE A 180 -1.25 -15.94 3.52
N GLY A 181 -0.24 -16.44 4.26
CA GLY A 181 -0.46 -17.49 5.27
C GLY A 181 -1.31 -17.00 6.45
N LEU A 182 -1.04 -15.79 6.94
CA LEU A 182 -1.80 -15.15 8.02
C LEU A 182 -3.26 -14.92 7.62
N ILE A 183 -3.49 -14.42 6.41
CA ILE A 183 -4.81 -14.19 5.84
C ILE A 183 -5.56 -15.51 5.64
N GLY A 184 -4.86 -16.56 5.21
CA GLY A 184 -5.44 -17.89 5.05
C GLY A 184 -5.91 -18.53 6.37
N GLU A 185 -5.20 -18.28 7.47
CA GLU A 185 -5.53 -18.86 8.77
C GLU A 185 -6.50 -17.99 9.60
N TYR A 186 -6.33 -16.67 9.61
CA TYR A 186 -7.07 -15.73 10.48
C TYR A 186 -8.05 -14.83 9.73
N GLY A 187 -8.09 -14.93 8.40
CA GLY A 187 -8.92 -14.08 7.55
C GLY A 187 -8.26 -12.73 7.22
N PRO A 188 -8.68 -12.08 6.12
CA PRO A 188 -8.09 -10.82 5.68
C PRO A 188 -8.43 -9.66 6.62
N LEU A 189 -9.67 -9.61 7.15
CA LEU A 189 -10.12 -8.48 7.95
C LEU A 189 -9.35 -8.33 9.28
N PRO A 190 -9.15 -9.38 10.11
CA PRO A 190 -8.43 -9.23 11.37
C PRO A 190 -6.95 -8.86 11.18
N VAL A 191 -6.30 -9.47 10.18
CA VAL A 191 -4.88 -9.21 9.87
C VAL A 191 -4.69 -7.76 9.42
N THR A 192 -5.53 -7.26 8.51
CA THR A 192 -5.47 -5.88 8.04
C THR A 192 -5.84 -4.87 9.15
N ALA A 193 -6.83 -5.18 9.98
CA ALA A 193 -7.26 -4.29 11.07
C ALA A 193 -6.15 -4.04 12.10
N ILE A 194 -5.51 -5.11 12.57
CA ILE A 194 -4.37 -4.99 13.49
C ILE A 194 -3.21 -4.27 12.81
N SER A 195 -2.95 -4.59 11.53
CA SER A 195 -1.85 -3.95 10.81
C SER A 195 -2.01 -2.44 10.73
N LEU A 196 -3.16 -1.97 10.23
CA LEU A 196 -3.45 -0.53 10.09
C LEU A 196 -3.41 0.21 11.43
N PHE A 197 -3.96 -0.40 12.48
CA PHE A 197 -4.01 0.21 13.81
C PHE A 197 -2.61 0.35 14.42
N VAL A 198 -1.81 -0.72 14.39
CA VAL A 198 -0.44 -0.68 14.94
C VAL A 198 0.47 0.20 14.09
N SER A 199 0.33 0.18 12.75
CA SER A 199 1.01 1.13 11.86
C SER A 199 0.70 2.58 12.21
N GLY A 200 -0.58 2.91 12.46
CA GLY A 200 -1.01 4.24 12.89
C GLY A 200 -0.41 4.67 14.24
N ILE A 201 -0.31 3.74 15.19
CA ILE A 201 0.37 3.98 16.47
C ILE A 201 1.87 4.21 16.26
N ALA A 202 2.52 3.38 15.43
CA ALA A 202 3.95 3.49 15.16
C ALA A 202 4.32 4.85 14.52
N PHE A 203 3.50 5.35 13.60
CA PHE A 203 3.67 6.70 13.03
C PHE A 203 3.59 7.81 14.09
N ASN A 204 2.71 7.65 15.08
CA ASN A 204 2.60 8.60 16.19
C ASN A 204 3.83 8.60 17.10
N PHE A 205 4.51 7.46 17.27
CA PHE A 205 5.74 7.40 18.06
C PHE A 205 6.96 8.01 17.33
N TYR A 206 7.04 7.90 16.00
CA TYR A 206 8.19 8.44 15.25
C TYR A 206 8.18 9.98 15.17
N ARG A 207 7.01 10.61 15.01
CA ARG A 207 6.78 12.05 15.20
C ARG A 207 5.32 12.27 15.64
N PRO A 208 5.05 12.71 16.87
CA PRO A 208 3.69 12.77 17.41
C PRO A 208 2.78 13.69 16.60
N PHE A 209 1.52 13.26 16.42
CA PHE A 209 0.41 14.00 15.83
C PHE A 209 0.26 15.43 16.36
N LEU A 210 0.72 15.68 17.59
CA LEU A 210 0.66 16.94 18.32
C LEU A 210 1.66 18.00 17.83
N SER A 211 2.64 17.66 17.00
CA SER A 211 3.65 18.63 16.54
C SER A 211 3.15 19.59 15.45
N ARG A 212 1.86 19.57 15.11
CA ARG A 212 1.24 20.51 14.17
C ARG A 212 1.12 21.96 14.66
N CYS A 213 1.49 22.26 15.89
CA CYS A 213 1.43 23.63 16.42
C CYS A 213 2.80 24.34 16.38
N GLN A 214 3.50 24.33 15.25
CA GLN A 214 4.73 25.15 15.07
C GLN A 214 4.81 25.94 13.76
N ARG A 215 3.82 25.85 12.85
CA ARG A 215 3.73 26.70 11.66
C ARG A 215 2.28 27.12 11.35
N CYS A 216 1.59 27.66 12.34
CA CYS A 216 0.58 28.68 12.07
C CYS A 216 1.29 30.03 12.16
N HIS A 217 1.76 30.50 11.01
CA HIS A 217 2.02 31.91 10.75
C HIS A 217 1.08 32.34 9.64
#